data_AF-A0A495XEM8-F1
#
_entry.id   AF-A0A495XEM8-F1
#
_cell.length_a   1.000
_cell.length_b   1.000
_cell.length_c   1.000
_cell.angle_alpha   90.00
_cell.angle_beta   90.00
_cell.angle_gamma   90.00
#
_symmetry.space_group_name_H-M   'P 1'
#
loop_
_entity.id
_entity.type
_entity.pdbx_description
1 polymer ?
#
loop_
_entity_poly.entity_id
_entity_poly.type
_entity_poly.pdbx_seq_one_letter_code
_entity_poly.pdbx_strand_id
1 'polypeptide(L)'
;MSGFKVQAAQLRTFAGGQEGRQSEIEAVANSVAGVDLGGDTFGQLLQFFAGDAQEAAAQTVEAIKALAAAHGEAAGDTILTAVDYENVEDGNRQTFGGGA
;
A
#
# COMPACT_ATOMS: atom_id res chain seq x y z
N MET A 1 -17.76 -15.13 19.20
CA MET A 1 -17.75 -14.78 17.76
C MET A 1 -18.00 -13.30 17.67
N SER A 2 -17.20 -12.58 16.88
CA SER A 2 -17.36 -11.15 16.62
C SER A 2 -18.72 -10.87 15.97
N GLY A 3 -19.38 -9.78 16.38
CA GLY A 3 -20.66 -9.35 15.78
C GLY A 3 -20.53 -9.01 14.29
N PHE A 4 -19.31 -8.72 13.85
CA PHE A 4 -18.98 -8.32 12.49
C PHE A 4 -18.52 -9.49 11.60
N LYS A 5 -18.57 -10.74 12.10
CA LYS A 5 -18.13 -11.95 11.39
C LYS A 5 -16.66 -11.96 10.94
N VAL A 6 -15.88 -10.94 11.34
CA VAL A 6 -14.44 -10.81 11.14
C VAL A 6 -13.83 -10.34 12.45
N GLN A 7 -12.74 -10.97 12.88
CA GLN A 7 -12.07 -10.63 14.14
C GLN A 7 -11.09 -9.47 13.92
N ALA A 8 -10.97 -8.57 14.88
CA ALA A 8 -10.02 -7.45 14.80
C ALA A 8 -8.57 -7.92 14.59
N ALA A 9 -8.18 -9.06 15.18
CA ALA A 9 -6.88 -9.68 14.93
C ALA A 9 -6.66 -10.04 13.45
N GLN A 10 -7.71 -10.50 12.75
CA GLN A 10 -7.63 -10.82 11.31
C GLN A 10 -7.47 -9.55 10.47
N LEU A 11 -8.13 -8.46 10.86
CA LEU A 11 -7.98 -7.15 10.21
C LEU A 11 -6.57 -6.60 10.39
N ARG A 12 -5.99 -6.72 11.60
CA ARG A 12 -4.60 -6.32 11.88
C ARG A 12 -3.59 -7.14 11.07
N THR A 13 -3.77 -8.47 10.97
CA THR A 13 -2.91 -9.31 10.12
C THR A 13 -3.04 -8.93 8.65
N PHE A 14 -4.25 -8.63 8.18
CA PHE A 14 -4.48 -8.21 6.80
C PHE A 14 -3.81 -6.86 6.50
N ALA A 15 -3.94 -5.88 7.40
CA ALA A 15 -3.31 -4.57 7.29
C ALA A 15 -1.77 -4.68 7.27
N GLY A 16 -1.17 -5.47 8.16
CA GLY A 16 0.29 -5.72 8.13
C GLY A 16 0.76 -6.36 6.81
N GLY A 17 -0.07 -7.22 6.20
CA GLY A 17 0.19 -7.74 4.86
C GLY A 17 0.04 -6.70 3.74
N GLN A 18 -0.79 -5.66 3.92
CA GLN A 18 -0.90 -4.53 2.99
C GLN A 18 0.31 -3.58 3.11
N GLU A 19 0.77 -3.26 4.32
CA GLU A 19 1.99 -2.47 4.57
C GLU A 19 3.25 -3.15 4.01
N GLY A 20 3.35 -4.47 4.16
CA GLY A 20 4.44 -5.24 3.55
C GLY A 20 4.47 -5.11 2.02
N ARG A 21 3.29 -5.20 1.37
CA ARG A 21 3.15 -5.01 -0.08
C ARG A 21 3.45 -3.57 -0.51
N GLN A 22 3.06 -2.56 0.26
CA GLN A 22 3.45 -1.17 0.01
C GLN A 22 4.99 -1.05 -0.06
N SER A 23 5.69 -1.60 0.94
CA SER A 23 7.15 -1.55 1.01
C SER A 23 7.82 -2.25 -0.19
N GLU A 24 7.27 -3.38 -0.64
CA GLU A 24 7.74 -4.10 -1.83
C GLU A 24 7.51 -3.28 -3.11
N ILE A 25 6.34 -2.65 -3.25
CA ILE A 25 5.99 -1.81 -4.41
C ILE A 25 6.90 -0.58 -4.48
N GLU A 26 7.19 0.08 -3.36
CA GLU A 26 8.13 1.20 -3.28
C GLU A 26 9.55 0.79 -3.66
N ALA A 27 10.01 -0.39 -3.22
CA ALA A 27 11.31 -0.93 -3.60
C ALA A 27 11.41 -1.16 -5.12
N VAL A 28 10.36 -1.69 -5.74
CA VAL A 28 10.28 -1.85 -7.21
C VAL A 28 10.30 -0.49 -7.91
N ALA A 29 9.54 0.50 -7.42
CA ALA A 29 9.52 1.85 -7.99
C ALA A 29 10.92 2.48 -7.99
N ASN A 30 11.64 2.36 -6.88
CA ASN A 30 13.01 2.87 -6.74
C ASN A 30 14.00 2.14 -7.66
N SER A 31 13.83 0.83 -7.85
CA SER A 31 14.65 0.06 -8.79
C SER A 31 14.41 0.47 -10.24
N VAL A 32 13.17 0.78 -10.62
CA VAL A 32 12.81 1.21 -11.98
C VAL A 32 13.27 2.66 -12.24
N ALA A 33 13.18 3.53 -11.24
CA ALA A 33 13.65 4.91 -11.33
C ALA A 33 15.18 5.02 -11.55
N GLY A 34 15.94 3.99 -11.14
CA GLY A 34 17.39 3.93 -11.34
C GLY A 34 17.83 3.43 -12.73
N VAL A 35 16.91 3.09 -13.62
CA VAL A 35 17.24 2.63 -14.97
C VAL A 35 17.67 3.82 -15.83
N ASP A 36 18.98 4.00 -15.97
CA ASP A 36 19.57 4.92 -16.95
C ASP A 36 19.53 4.27 -18.33
N LEU A 37 18.67 4.81 -19.20
CA LEU A 37 18.53 4.36 -20.59
C LEU A 37 19.61 4.93 -21.52
N GLY A 38 20.70 5.49 -20.97
CA GLY A 38 21.91 5.79 -21.71
C GLY A 38 21.89 7.19 -22.32
N GLY A 39 22.12 8.21 -21.50
CA GLY A 39 22.44 9.56 -21.98
C GLY A 39 23.72 9.62 -22.84
N ASP A 40 24.68 8.73 -22.56
CA ASP A 40 26.00 8.71 -23.21
C ASP A 40 26.11 7.68 -24.37
N THR A 41 25.13 6.79 -24.53
CA THR A 41 25.25 5.63 -25.45
C THR A 41 24.60 5.86 -26.82
N PHE A 42 23.82 6.92 -26.95
CA PHE A 42 22.90 7.08 -28.07
C PHE A 42 23.21 8.35 -28.88
N GLY A 43 23.82 8.19 -30.05
CA GLY A 43 23.98 9.29 -31.02
C GLY A 43 22.63 9.92 -31.40
N GLN A 44 22.64 11.16 -31.89
CA GLN A 44 21.48 12.08 -32.05
C GLN A 44 20.11 11.46 -32.42
N LEU A 45 20.06 10.39 -33.24
CA LEU A 45 18.81 9.72 -33.61
C LEU A 45 18.16 8.92 -32.47
N LEU A 46 18.95 8.33 -31.58
CA LEU A 46 18.45 7.51 -30.48
C LEU A 46 18.16 8.33 -29.21
N GLN A 47 18.66 9.58 -29.13
CA GLN A 47 18.28 10.54 -28.08
C GLN A 47 16.79 10.88 -28.11
N PHE A 48 16.15 10.90 -29.29
CA PHE A 48 14.72 11.15 -29.40
C PHE A 48 13.88 10.04 -28.74
N PHE A 49 14.22 8.78 -29.03
CA PHE A 49 13.56 7.63 -28.41
C PHE A 49 13.91 7.45 -26.93
N ALA A 50 15.11 7.88 -26.51
CA ALA A 50 15.52 7.87 -25.11
C ALA A 50 14.69 8.85 -24.27
N GLY A 51 14.32 10.01 -24.82
CA GLY A 51 13.44 10.98 -24.16
C GLY A 51 12.04 10.40 -23.90
N ASP A 52 11.39 9.85 -24.93
CA ASP A 52 10.07 9.23 -24.81
C ASP A 52 10.10 8.02 -23.85
N ALA A 53 11.16 7.22 -23.90
CA ALA A 53 11.33 6.07 -23.01
C ALA A 53 11.60 6.48 -21.56
N GLN A 54 12.38 7.54 -21.32
CA GLN A 54 12.56 8.11 -19.98
C GLN A 54 11.26 8.71 -19.43
N GLU A 55 10.47 9.38 -20.26
CA GLU A 55 9.18 9.93 -19.84
C GLU A 55 8.20 8.81 -19.47
N ALA A 56 8.10 7.76 -20.29
CA ALA A 56 7.28 6.59 -19.98
C ALA A 56 7.75 5.87 -18.71
N ALA A 57 9.06 5.76 -18.49
CA ALA A 57 9.63 5.21 -17.26
C ALA A 57 9.25 6.06 -16.03
N ALA A 58 9.37 7.39 -16.14
CA ALA A 58 8.99 8.32 -15.07
C ALA A 58 7.49 8.24 -14.74
N GLN A 59 6.62 8.22 -15.75
CA GLN A 59 5.17 8.06 -15.56
C GLN A 59 4.84 6.72 -14.89
N THR A 60 5.53 5.65 -15.27
CA THR A 60 5.37 4.32 -14.65
C THR A 60 5.79 4.34 -13.19
N VAL A 61 6.92 4.97 -12.85
CA VAL A 61 7.37 5.12 -11.46
C VAL A 61 6.34 5.88 -10.61
N GLU A 62 5.80 6.97 -11.13
CA GLU A 62 4.77 7.75 -10.41
C GLU A 62 3.47 6.95 -10.22
N ALA A 63 3.03 6.18 -11.23
CA ALA A 63 1.88 5.29 -11.10
C ALA A 63 2.10 4.20 -10.04
N ILE A 64 3.31 3.63 -9.96
CA ILE A 64 3.68 2.64 -8.95
C ILE A 64 3.68 3.27 -7.54
N LYS A 65 4.20 4.49 -7.38
CA LYS A 65 4.13 5.22 -6.10
C LYS A 65 2.70 5.51 -5.67
N ALA A 66 1.83 5.91 -6.60
CA ALA A 66 0.42 6.14 -6.32
C ALA A 66 -0.28 4.84 -5.85
N LEU A 67 0.05 3.70 -6.46
CA LEU A 67 -0.45 2.40 -6.03
C LEU A 67 0.04 2.03 -4.62
N ALA A 68 1.32 2.30 -4.31
CA ALA A 68 1.86 2.09 -2.96
C ALA A 68 1.12 2.93 -1.91
N ALA A 69 0.90 4.22 -2.19
CA ALA A 69 0.17 5.12 -1.30
C ALA A 69 -1.27 4.63 -1.05
N ALA A 70 -2.00 4.24 -2.10
CA ALA A 70 -3.36 3.71 -1.96
C ALA A 70 -3.40 2.41 -1.13
N HIS A 71 -2.37 1.56 -1.23
CA HIS A 71 -2.25 0.38 -0.38
C HIS A 71 -1.98 0.72 1.09
N GLY A 72 -1.18 1.76 1.36
CA GLY A 72 -0.95 2.27 2.70
C GLY A 72 -2.20 2.88 3.33
N GLU A 73 -2.96 3.69 2.57
CA GLU A 73 -4.25 4.25 3.02
C GLU A 73 -5.25 3.15 3.38
N ALA A 74 -5.39 2.14 2.51
CA ALA A 74 -6.27 0.99 2.77
C ALA A 74 -5.84 0.18 4.01
N ALA A 75 -4.54 0.08 4.28
CA ALA A 75 -4.03 -0.55 5.50
C ALA A 75 -4.42 0.25 6.74
N GLY A 76 -4.26 1.58 6.69
CA GLY A 76 -4.67 2.51 7.75
C GLY A 76 -6.16 2.40 8.07
N ASP A 77 -7.01 2.44 7.05
CA ASP A 77 -8.47 2.28 7.20
C ASP A 77 -8.85 0.92 7.81
N THR A 78 -8.14 -0.14 7.44
CA THR A 78 -8.33 -1.48 7.99
C THR A 78 -7.96 -1.53 9.48
N ILE A 79 -6.88 -0.84 9.88
CA ILE A 79 -6.48 -0.75 11.29
C ILE A 79 -7.51 0.04 12.09
N LEU A 80 -7.99 1.18 11.57
CA LEU A 80 -9.03 1.98 12.22
C LEU A 80 -10.31 1.16 12.41
N THR A 81 -10.72 0.42 11.38
CA THR A 81 -11.87 -0.50 11.46
C THR A 81 -11.66 -1.57 12.54
N ALA A 82 -10.44 -2.11 12.66
CA ALA A 82 -10.13 -3.09 13.70
C ALA A 82 -10.25 -2.50 15.11
N VAL A 83 -9.81 -1.26 15.31
CA VAL A 83 -9.95 -0.52 16.58
C VAL A 83 -11.42 -0.28 16.91
N ASP A 84 -12.22 0.13 15.93
CA ASP A 84 -13.66 0.34 16.13
C ASP A 84 -14.36 -0.96 16.52
N TYR A 85 -13.99 -2.09 15.92
CA TYR A 85 -14.57 -3.39 16.26
C TYR A 85 -14.22 -3.81 17.70
N GLU A 86 -12.97 -3.61 18.13
CA GLU A 86 -12.55 -3.86 19.51
C GLU A 86 -13.34 -2.99 20.50
N ASN A 87 -13.47 -1.70 20.21
CA ASN A 87 -14.21 -0.76 21.06
C ASN A 87 -15.70 -1.14 21.19
N VAL A 88 -16.34 -1.54 20.09
CA VAL A 88 -17.75 -1.98 20.11
C VAL A 88 -17.91 -3.28 20.87
N GLU A 89 -17.02 -4.25 20.69
CA GLU A 89 -17.09 -5.52 21.41
C GLU A 89 -16.80 -5.38 22.90
N ASP A 90 -15.85 -4.53 23.28
CA ASP A 90 -15.54 -4.22 24.67
C ASP A 90 -16.69 -3.46 25.34
N GLY A 91 -17.27 -2.46 24.65
CA GLY A 91 -18.46 -1.75 25.12
C GLY A 91 -19.66 -2.67 25.31
N ASN A 92 -19.88 -3.60 24.38
CA ASN A 92 -20.92 -4.63 24.51
C ASN A 92 -20.64 -5.59 25.66
N ARG A 93 -19.38 -6.00 25.89
CA ARG A 93 -19.01 -6.86 27.01
C ARG A 93 -19.18 -6.15 28.36
N GLN A 94 -18.88 -4.86 28.45
CA GLN A 94 -19.11 -4.08 29.67
C GLN A 94 -20.61 -3.87 29.94
N THR A 95 -21.40 -3.61 28.89
CA THR A 95 -22.84 -3.32 29.02
C THR A 95 -23.67 -4.58 29.26
N PHE A 96 -23.34 -5.69 28.59
CA PHE A 96 -24.15 -6.91 28.59
C PHE A 96 -23.47 -8.11 29.26
N GLY A 97 -22.17 -8.06 29.53
CA GLY A 97 -21.42 -9.13 30.17
C GLY A 97 -21.41 -9.08 31.71
N GLY A 98 -21.97 -8.03 32.32
CA GLY A 98 -22.12 -7.90 33.78
C GLY A 98 -23.30 -8.67 34.38
N GLY A 99 -23.91 -9.59 33.64
CA GLY A 99 -25.06 -10.38 34.08
C GLY A 99 -24.75 -11.87 34.22
N ALA A 100 -24.02 -12.25 35.28
CA ALA A 100 -24.06 -13.56 35.93
C ALA A 100 -23.42 -13.47 37.32
#